data_AF-A0A7W1SUV4-F1
#
_entry.id   AF-A0A7W1SUV4-F1
#
_cell.length_a   1.000
_cell.length_b   1.000
_cell.length_c   1.000
_cell.angle_alpha   90.00
_cell.angle_beta   90.00
_cell.angle_gamma   90.00
#
_symmetry.space_group_name_H-M   'P 1'
#
loop_
_entity.id
_entity.type
_entity.pdbx_description
1 polymer ?
#
loop_
_entity_poly.entity_id
_entity_poly.type
_entity_poly.pdbx_seq_one_letter_code
_entity_poly.pdbx_strand_id
1 'polypeptide(L)'
;MRRVMVQLGAYVVRLRLLVSAGIAVASGAFCWFLLAHFHQGAGDFNWALWLARDLLSHSDPYARPTQYYPLPAALFGLPLCWLPGAVAGGIFYGAGSGVMAFGLTRESYWRLLVFLAYPYWAGMLAAQWSPLLFACAFLPWLLPTVLAKPQIGLPVALTHLTRRGVIACVLVLACSFAIRPRWPLEWVAGLGTYDHFIPLLVWPGPLLLLALLRWRDREHQFLLLMAAMPQRWFYDQLVLWIIPKSRREILATVLCSWIPGVWRWYYTPHSFTQVGRWAVCFFYLPMLAVLLWRESRRRSLPARFMGF
;
A
#
# COMPACT_ATOMS: atom_id res chain seq x y z
N MET A 1 -20.11 35.84 10.13
CA MET A 1 -20.15 34.36 10.00
C MET A 1 -19.34 33.82 8.80
N ARG A 2 -19.56 34.27 7.55
CA ARG A 2 -18.87 33.74 6.36
C ARG A 2 -17.32 33.83 6.41
N ARG A 3 -16.75 34.95 6.91
CA ARG A 3 -15.28 35.10 7.10
C ARG A 3 -14.70 34.13 8.14
N VAL A 4 -15.41 33.87 9.24
CA VAL A 4 -14.96 32.95 10.30
C VAL A 4 -14.94 31.50 9.80
N MET A 5 -15.95 31.08 9.03
CA MET A 5 -15.98 29.74 8.42
C MET A 5 -14.85 29.54 7.38
N VAL A 6 -14.53 30.57 6.59
CA VAL A 6 -13.40 30.53 5.65
C VAL A 6 -12.05 30.45 6.38
N GLN A 7 -11.87 31.21 7.46
CA GLN A 7 -10.66 31.17 8.29
C GLN A 7 -10.48 29.81 8.98
N LEU A 8 -11.54 29.23 9.53
CA LEU A 8 -11.52 27.89 10.13
C LEU A 8 -11.17 26.82 9.08
N GLY A 9 -11.76 26.90 7.89
CA GLY A 9 -11.43 26.00 6.77
C GLY A 9 -9.95 26.10 6.35
N ALA A 10 -9.44 27.32 6.22
CA ALA A 10 -8.04 27.55 5.87
C ALA A 10 -7.08 27.02 6.96
N TYR A 11 -7.41 27.21 8.24
CA TYR A 11 -6.60 26.70 9.35
C TYR A 11 -6.52 25.17 9.35
N VAL A 12 -7.65 24.48 9.15
CA VAL A 12 -7.69 23.01 9.10
C VAL A 12 -6.85 22.47 7.93
N VAL A 13 -6.90 23.11 6.76
CA VAL A 13 -6.08 22.71 5.61
C VAL A 13 -4.58 22.95 5.89
N ARG A 14 -4.21 24.09 6.49
CA ARG A 14 -2.82 24.38 6.85
C ARG A 14 -2.27 23.35 7.84
N LEU A 15 -3.00 23.06 8.92
CA LEU A 15 -2.59 22.05 9.89
C LEU A 15 -2.44 20.68 9.22
N ARG A 16 -3.35 20.33 8.31
CA ARG A 16 -3.26 19.08 7.54
C ARG A 16 -1.96 19.00 6.73
N LEU A 17 -1.64 20.07 6.00
CA LEU A 17 -0.42 20.15 5.21
C LEU A 17 0.83 20.06 6.09
N LEU A 18 0.85 20.78 7.22
CA LEU A 18 1.97 20.76 8.17
C LEU A 18 2.20 19.36 8.75
N VAL A 19 1.14 18.69 9.21
CA VAL A 19 1.24 17.32 9.76
C VAL A 19 1.69 16.34 8.68
N SER A 20 1.16 16.45 7.46
CA SER A 20 1.54 15.59 6.34
C SER A 20 2.99 15.80 5.92
N ALA A 21 3.45 17.05 5.87
CA ALA A 21 4.85 17.40 5.58
C ALA A 21 5.79 16.91 6.69
N GLY A 22 5.41 17.07 7.96
CA GLY A 22 6.18 16.56 9.09
C GLY A 22 6.34 15.04 9.04
N ILE A 23 5.27 14.30 8.73
CA ILE A 23 5.32 12.84 8.54
C ILE A 23 6.20 12.50 7.33
N ALA A 24 6.09 13.23 6.21
CA ALA A 24 6.90 12.99 5.03
C ALA A 24 8.40 13.13 5.31
N VAL A 25 8.79 14.22 5.97
CA VAL A 25 10.19 14.49 6.32
C VAL A 25 10.71 13.46 7.31
N ALA A 26 9.97 13.21 8.40
CA ALA A 26 10.42 12.28 9.44
C ALA A 26 10.56 10.84 8.91
N SER A 27 9.56 10.35 8.18
CA SER A 27 9.59 9.00 7.60
C SER A 27 10.61 8.88 6.47
N GLY A 28 10.75 9.91 5.63
CA GLY A 28 11.74 9.91 4.54
C GLY A 28 13.17 9.96 5.05
N ALA A 29 13.45 10.80 6.04
CA ALA A 29 14.76 10.88 6.68
C ALA A 29 15.12 9.56 7.40
N PHE A 30 14.18 8.96 8.12
CA PHE A 30 14.43 7.69 8.81
C PHE A 30 14.57 6.52 7.82
N CYS A 31 13.75 6.47 6.76
CA CYS A 31 13.91 5.50 5.66
C CYS A 31 15.28 5.64 4.99
N TRP A 32 15.70 6.85 4.63
CA TRP A 32 17.02 7.13 4.06
C TRP A 32 18.14 6.63 4.97
N PHE A 33 18.07 6.97 6.27
CA PHE A 33 19.04 6.51 7.27
C PHE A 33 19.14 4.98 7.30
N LEU A 34 18.02 4.27 7.35
CA LEU A 34 18.00 2.80 7.39
C LEU A 34 18.59 2.21 6.10
N LEU A 35 18.19 2.72 4.93
CA LEU A 35 18.70 2.25 3.64
C LEU A 35 20.20 2.47 3.49
N ALA A 36 20.70 3.63 3.95
CA ALA A 36 22.11 3.97 3.94
C ALA A 36 22.90 3.08 4.91
N HIS A 37 22.40 2.92 6.14
CA HIS A 37 23.04 2.12 7.19
C HIS A 37 23.15 0.64 6.83
N PHE A 38 22.10 0.07 6.21
CA PHE A 38 22.09 -1.33 5.78
C PHE A 38 22.55 -1.55 4.33
N HIS A 39 23.03 -0.51 3.65
CA HIS A 39 23.51 -0.56 2.26
C HIS A 39 22.52 -1.19 1.26
N GLN A 40 21.22 -0.88 1.39
CA GLN A 40 20.15 -1.53 0.60
C GLN A 40 19.80 -0.81 -0.71
N GLY A 41 20.57 0.22 -1.09
CA GLY A 41 20.22 1.10 -2.21
C GLY A 41 18.86 1.77 -1.95
N ALA A 42 17.95 1.74 -2.93
CA ALA A 42 16.58 2.24 -2.77
C ALA A 42 15.57 1.19 -2.27
N GLY A 43 16.02 0.06 -1.70
CA GLY A 43 15.14 -1.03 -1.29
C GLY A 43 14.30 -1.58 -2.46
N ASP A 44 12.99 -1.70 -2.26
CA ASP A 44 12.01 -2.15 -3.25
C ASP A 44 11.83 -1.14 -4.40
N PHE A 45 12.09 0.14 -4.15
CA PHE A 45 12.03 1.18 -5.18
C PHE A 45 13.18 1.08 -6.20
N ASN A 46 14.21 0.26 -5.94
CA ASN A 46 15.29 -0.01 -6.89
C ASN A 46 14.77 -0.50 -8.24
N TRP A 47 13.73 -1.34 -8.28
CA TRP A 47 13.22 -1.88 -9.54
C TRP A 47 12.69 -0.78 -10.48
N ALA A 48 12.00 0.22 -9.93
CA ALA A 48 11.55 1.37 -10.70
C ALA A 48 12.72 2.27 -11.15
N LEU A 49 13.74 2.45 -10.30
CA LEU A 49 14.94 3.20 -10.67
C LEU A 49 15.74 2.50 -11.78
N TRP A 50 15.87 1.17 -11.72
CA TRP A 50 16.55 0.39 -12.75
C TRP A 50 15.80 0.45 -14.08
N LEU A 51 14.47 0.25 -14.07
CA LEU A 51 13.66 0.43 -15.29
C LEU A 51 13.88 1.82 -15.90
N ALA A 52 13.82 2.87 -15.08
CA ALA A 52 14.01 4.23 -15.56
C ALA A 52 15.41 4.46 -16.15
N ARG A 53 16.46 3.97 -15.49
CA ARG A 53 17.85 4.09 -15.96
C ARG A 53 18.08 3.32 -17.25
N ASP A 54 17.60 2.08 -17.32
CA ASP A 54 17.77 1.22 -18.49
C ASP A 54 17.05 1.82 -19.71
N LEU A 55 15.87 2.43 -19.52
CA LEU A 55 15.19 3.18 -20.58
C LEU A 55 15.98 4.41 -21.04
N LEU A 56 16.51 5.20 -20.11
CA LEU A 56 17.30 6.40 -20.43
C LEU A 56 18.64 6.05 -21.11
N SER A 57 19.20 4.88 -20.85
CA SER A 57 20.41 4.38 -21.50
C SER A 57 20.14 3.56 -22.77
N HIS A 58 18.91 3.57 -23.28
CA HIS A 58 18.47 2.77 -24.43
C HIS A 58 18.80 1.27 -24.32
N SER A 59 18.89 0.78 -23.09
CA SER A 59 19.16 -0.62 -22.76
C SER A 59 17.84 -1.38 -22.59
N ASP A 60 17.88 -2.71 -22.63
CA ASP A 60 16.68 -3.50 -22.39
C ASP A 60 16.30 -3.48 -20.90
N PRO A 61 15.15 -2.89 -20.50
CA PRO A 61 14.73 -2.81 -19.10
C PRO A 61 14.40 -4.17 -18.47
N TYR A 62 14.20 -5.22 -19.28
CA TYR A 62 13.87 -6.58 -18.84
C TYR A 62 15.02 -7.57 -19.00
N ALA A 63 16.21 -7.12 -19.46
CA ALA A 63 17.39 -7.99 -19.49
C ALA A 63 17.87 -8.40 -18.09
N ARG A 64 17.47 -7.66 -17.03
CA ARG A 64 17.80 -8.01 -15.64
C ARG A 64 16.93 -9.17 -15.16
N PRO A 65 17.51 -10.32 -14.73
CA PRO A 65 16.73 -11.50 -14.31
C PRO A 65 15.78 -11.29 -13.12
N THR A 66 15.98 -10.24 -12.34
CA THR A 66 15.17 -9.92 -11.15
C THR A 66 14.30 -8.68 -11.34
N GLN A 67 13.99 -8.33 -12.59
CA GLN A 67 13.07 -7.23 -12.89
C GLN A 67 11.61 -7.67 -12.71
N TYR A 68 11.11 -7.54 -11.49
CA TYR A 68 9.75 -7.95 -11.15
C TYR A 68 8.70 -6.87 -11.40
N TYR A 69 9.12 -5.67 -11.80
CA TYR A 69 8.22 -4.54 -11.96
C TYR A 69 7.81 -4.32 -13.42
N PRO A 70 6.54 -3.98 -13.64
CA PRO A 70 6.06 -3.63 -14.97
C PRO A 70 6.55 -2.24 -15.37
N LEU A 71 6.61 -1.98 -16.67
CA LEU A 71 7.16 -0.75 -17.25
C LEU A 71 6.56 0.55 -16.70
N PRO A 72 5.24 0.64 -16.40
CA PRO A 72 4.65 1.83 -15.78
C PRO A 72 5.38 2.30 -14.51
N ALA A 73 6.04 1.41 -13.77
CA ALA A 73 6.81 1.78 -12.59
C ALA A 73 8.01 2.69 -12.91
N ALA A 74 8.56 2.60 -14.13
CA ALA A 74 9.67 3.45 -14.58
C ALA A 74 9.32 4.95 -14.48
N LEU A 75 8.07 5.33 -14.71
CA LEU A 75 7.62 6.72 -14.65
C LEU A 75 7.74 7.31 -13.25
N PHE A 76 7.64 6.48 -12.21
CA PHE A 76 7.85 6.90 -10.82
C PHE A 76 9.33 6.93 -10.46
N GLY A 77 10.15 6.09 -11.08
CA GLY A 77 11.61 6.08 -10.91
C GLY A 77 12.31 7.25 -11.61
N LEU A 78 11.78 7.70 -12.75
CA LEU A 78 12.37 8.72 -13.63
C LEU A 78 12.74 10.04 -12.94
N PRO A 79 11.90 10.62 -12.07
CA PRO A 79 12.24 11.86 -11.36
C PRO A 79 13.41 11.69 -10.36
N LEU A 80 13.72 10.47 -9.93
CA LEU A 80 14.66 10.18 -8.85
C LEU A 80 15.87 9.34 -9.30
N CYS A 81 15.93 8.94 -10.59
CA CYS A 81 16.94 7.99 -11.07
C CYS A 81 18.37 8.54 -11.06
N TRP A 82 18.54 9.85 -10.99
CA TRP A 82 19.83 10.53 -10.91
C TRP A 82 20.41 10.59 -9.48
N LEU A 83 19.60 10.27 -8.47
CA LEU A 83 19.99 10.34 -7.07
C LEU A 83 20.63 9.03 -6.60
N PRO A 84 21.46 9.07 -5.53
CA PRO A 84 21.87 7.87 -4.81
C PRO A 84 20.66 7.06 -4.36
N GLY A 85 20.72 5.73 -4.46
CA GLY A 85 19.57 4.85 -4.21
C GLY A 85 18.90 5.08 -2.86
N ALA A 86 19.68 5.19 -1.77
CA ALA A 86 19.13 5.42 -0.44
C ALA A 86 18.37 6.76 -0.35
N VAL A 87 18.88 7.81 -1.00
CA VAL A 87 18.24 9.14 -1.03
C VAL A 87 16.93 9.07 -1.83
N ALA A 88 16.96 8.43 -3.00
CA ALA A 88 15.77 8.22 -3.82
C ALA A 88 14.69 7.42 -3.06
N GLY A 89 15.08 6.33 -2.38
CA GLY A 89 14.19 5.52 -1.55
C GLY A 89 13.58 6.31 -0.40
N GLY A 90 14.39 7.10 0.32
CA GLY A 90 13.90 7.97 1.39
C GLY A 90 12.92 9.04 0.91
N ILE A 91 13.22 9.71 -0.20
CA ILE A 91 12.30 10.69 -0.82
C ILE A 91 10.99 10.02 -1.24
N PHE A 92 11.07 8.88 -1.93
CA PHE A 92 9.91 8.13 -2.39
C PHE A 92 9.01 7.69 -1.22
N TYR A 93 9.60 7.08 -0.20
CA TYR A 93 8.86 6.59 0.96
C TYR A 93 8.27 7.75 1.78
N GLY A 94 9.04 8.81 1.99
CA GLY A 94 8.60 10.02 2.68
C GLY A 94 7.43 10.71 1.96
N ALA A 95 7.56 10.91 0.64
CA ALA A 95 6.48 11.49 -0.16
C ALA A 95 5.21 10.63 -0.11
N GLY A 96 5.33 9.31 -0.28
CA GLY A 96 4.21 8.38 -0.16
C GLY A 96 3.53 8.47 1.22
N SER A 97 4.32 8.54 2.29
CA SER A 97 3.83 8.66 3.67
C SER A 97 3.14 10.00 3.94
N GLY A 98 3.68 11.12 3.43
CA GLY A 98 3.03 12.42 3.52
C GLY A 98 1.69 12.48 2.79
N VAL A 99 1.65 11.91 1.58
CA VAL A 99 0.42 11.85 0.77
C VAL A 99 -0.63 10.94 1.41
N MET A 100 -0.21 9.82 2.00
CA MET A 100 -1.05 8.96 2.84
C MET A 100 -1.60 9.70 4.06
N ALA A 101 -0.75 10.42 4.80
CA ALA A 101 -1.15 11.21 5.96
C ALA A 101 -2.18 12.29 5.59
N PHE A 102 -1.98 12.96 4.44
CA PHE A 102 -2.93 13.92 3.92
C PHE A 102 -4.29 13.27 3.62
N GLY A 103 -4.30 12.07 3.02
CA GLY A 103 -5.52 11.30 2.79
C GLY A 103 -6.25 10.94 4.09
N LEU A 104 -5.54 10.39 5.06
CA LEU A 104 -6.08 9.97 6.36
C LEU A 104 -6.72 11.12 7.14
N THR A 105 -6.04 12.27 7.17
CA THR A 105 -6.47 13.48 7.88
C THR A 105 -7.60 14.24 7.19
N ARG A 106 -7.99 13.86 5.97
CA ARG A 106 -9.26 14.32 5.36
C ARG A 106 -10.47 13.71 6.03
N GLU A 107 -10.33 12.49 6.55
CA GLU A 107 -11.39 11.83 7.31
C GLU A 107 -11.26 12.10 8.80
N SER A 108 -10.09 11.85 9.40
CA SER A 108 -9.82 12.22 10.79
C SER A 108 -8.35 12.09 11.18
N TYR A 109 -7.89 12.95 12.10
CA TYR A 109 -6.52 12.90 12.63
C TYR A 109 -6.20 11.63 13.41
N TRP A 110 -7.18 11.00 14.06
CA TRP A 110 -6.92 9.74 14.76
C TRP A 110 -6.59 8.60 13.80
N ARG A 111 -6.91 8.71 12.50
CA ARG A 111 -6.52 7.70 11.52
C ARG A 111 -5.01 7.67 11.27
N LEU A 112 -4.27 8.70 11.71
CA LEU A 112 -2.81 8.68 11.71
C LEU A 112 -2.23 7.56 12.59
N LEU A 113 -3.03 6.98 13.50
CA LEU A 113 -2.62 5.79 14.26
C LEU A 113 -2.28 4.59 13.36
N VAL A 114 -2.70 4.56 12.08
CA VAL A 114 -2.25 3.56 11.10
C VAL A 114 -0.73 3.53 10.93
N PHE A 115 -0.04 4.66 11.09
CA PHE A 115 1.43 4.73 11.03
C PHE A 115 2.13 3.92 12.14
N LEU A 116 1.40 3.50 13.17
CA LEU A 116 1.91 2.61 14.21
C LEU A 116 1.87 1.13 13.80
N ALA A 117 1.19 0.76 12.71
CA ALA A 117 1.07 -0.62 12.26
C ALA A 117 2.42 -1.16 11.78
N TYR A 118 2.78 -2.38 12.17
CA TYR A 118 4.05 -2.99 11.78
C TYR A 118 4.30 -3.03 10.26
N PRO A 119 3.31 -3.32 9.38
CA PRO A 119 3.51 -3.25 7.93
C PRO A 119 4.03 -1.90 7.42
N TYR A 120 3.71 -0.78 8.09
CA TYR A 120 4.28 0.53 7.75
C TYR A 120 5.76 0.60 8.09
N TRP A 121 6.19 0.07 9.25
CA TRP A 121 7.59 0.05 9.64
C TRP A 121 8.41 -0.93 8.79
N ALA A 122 7.85 -2.10 8.49
CA ALA A 122 8.43 -3.05 7.54
C ALA A 122 8.57 -2.41 6.14
N GLY A 123 7.58 -1.60 5.73
CA GLY A 123 7.63 -0.86 4.47
C GLY A 123 8.74 0.18 4.44
N MET A 124 8.98 0.85 5.57
CA MET A 124 10.01 1.88 5.68
C MET A 124 11.42 1.30 5.56
N LEU A 125 11.66 0.12 6.13
CA LEU A 125 12.92 -0.60 5.99
C LEU A 125 13.23 -0.99 4.53
N ALA A 126 12.20 -1.13 3.69
CA ALA A 126 12.34 -1.58 2.32
C ALA A 126 11.92 -0.54 1.27
N ALA A 127 11.69 0.73 1.66
CA ALA A 127 11.19 1.79 0.76
C ALA A 127 9.99 1.36 -0.10
N GLN A 128 8.98 0.78 0.56
CA GLN A 128 7.84 0.14 -0.11
C GLN A 128 6.82 1.11 -0.70
N TRP A 129 6.07 0.59 -1.68
CA TRP A 129 4.99 1.32 -2.37
C TRP A 129 3.71 1.45 -1.55
N SER A 130 3.59 0.67 -0.47
CA SER A 130 2.36 0.52 0.27
C SER A 130 1.75 1.84 0.79
N PRO A 131 2.51 2.85 1.27
CA PRO A 131 1.92 4.14 1.65
C PRO A 131 1.26 4.87 0.47
N LEU A 132 1.89 4.86 -0.71
CA LEU A 132 1.36 5.52 -1.90
C LEU A 132 0.13 4.77 -2.46
N LEU A 133 0.15 3.43 -2.44
CA LEU A 133 -1.00 2.59 -2.78
C LEU A 133 -2.15 2.79 -1.79
N PHE A 134 -1.86 2.89 -0.49
CA PHE A 134 -2.86 3.22 0.54
C PHE A 134 -3.51 4.57 0.25
N ALA A 135 -2.73 5.58 -0.13
CA ALA A 135 -3.23 6.91 -0.43
C ALA A 135 -4.20 6.95 -1.64
N CYS A 136 -4.10 5.98 -2.56
CA CYS A 136 -5.01 5.87 -3.72
C CYS A 136 -6.48 5.72 -3.30
N ALA A 137 -6.76 5.16 -2.11
CA ALA A 137 -8.11 5.04 -1.57
C ALA A 137 -8.76 6.41 -1.24
N PHE A 138 -7.96 7.47 -1.05
CA PHE A 138 -8.44 8.82 -0.70
C PHE A 138 -8.23 9.84 -1.82
N LEU A 139 -7.27 9.59 -2.71
CA LEU A 139 -6.79 10.55 -3.71
C LEU A 139 -6.79 9.89 -5.10
N PRO A 140 -7.89 10.01 -5.87
CA PRO A 140 -8.06 9.21 -7.08
C PRO A 140 -7.09 9.53 -8.22
N TRP A 141 -6.41 10.68 -8.19
CA TRP A 141 -5.38 11.05 -9.18
C TRP A 141 -4.07 10.27 -8.97
N LEU A 142 -3.89 9.62 -7.82
CA LEU A 142 -2.76 8.71 -7.55
C LEU A 142 -2.98 7.30 -8.09
N LEU A 143 -4.18 7.00 -8.61
CA LEU A 143 -4.52 5.66 -9.07
C LEU A 143 -3.52 5.04 -10.05
N PRO A 144 -2.80 5.77 -10.93
CA PRO A 144 -1.76 5.16 -11.77
C PRO A 144 -0.67 4.41 -11.01
N THR A 145 -0.46 4.70 -9.72
CA THR A 145 0.47 3.96 -8.84
C THR A 145 0.13 2.48 -8.77
N VAL A 146 -1.15 2.12 -8.90
CA VAL A 146 -1.59 0.70 -8.87
C VAL A 146 -0.98 -0.12 -10.01
N LEU A 147 -0.60 0.54 -11.10
CA LEU A 147 0.01 -0.12 -12.25
C LEU A 147 1.47 -0.51 -11.99
N ALA A 148 2.15 0.12 -11.02
CA ALA A 148 3.53 -0.20 -10.66
C ALA A 148 3.64 -1.46 -9.78
N LYS A 149 2.58 -1.76 -9.02
CA LYS A 149 2.43 -2.99 -8.23
C LYS A 149 1.02 -3.56 -8.41
N PRO A 150 0.70 -4.19 -9.55
CA PRO A 150 -0.66 -4.61 -9.86
C PRO A 150 -1.24 -5.58 -8.82
N GLN A 151 -0.43 -6.46 -8.22
CA GLN A 151 -0.87 -7.43 -7.23
C GLN A 151 -1.42 -6.81 -5.94
N ILE A 152 -0.88 -5.67 -5.48
CA ILE A 152 -1.41 -4.94 -4.31
C ILE A 152 -2.34 -3.80 -4.74
N GLY A 153 -2.07 -3.19 -5.88
CA GLY A 153 -2.80 -2.05 -6.42
C GLY A 153 -4.17 -2.41 -6.99
N LEU A 154 -4.33 -3.58 -7.61
CA LEU A 154 -5.59 -3.99 -8.23
C LEU A 154 -6.74 -4.11 -7.22
N PRO A 155 -6.58 -4.74 -6.04
CA PRO A 155 -7.61 -4.71 -4.99
C PRO A 155 -8.02 -3.29 -4.58
N VAL A 156 -7.06 -2.37 -4.44
CA VAL A 156 -7.34 -0.96 -4.14
C VAL A 156 -8.11 -0.32 -5.28
N ALA A 157 -7.67 -0.51 -6.52
CA ALA A 157 -8.30 0.06 -7.69
C ALA A 157 -9.75 -0.40 -7.82
N LEU A 158 -10.00 -1.71 -7.84
CA LEU A 158 -11.33 -2.29 -8.02
C LEU A 158 -12.35 -1.85 -6.96
N THR A 159 -11.89 -1.43 -5.78
CA THR A 159 -12.76 -0.98 -4.69
C THR A 159 -12.89 0.54 -4.59
N HIS A 160 -12.01 1.30 -5.26
CA HIS A 160 -11.93 2.78 -5.20
C HIS A 160 -11.82 3.46 -6.57
N LEU A 161 -12.26 2.81 -7.66
CA LEU A 161 -12.23 3.38 -9.00
C LEU A 161 -13.00 4.71 -9.08
N THR A 162 -12.44 5.66 -9.81
CA THR A 162 -13.12 6.89 -10.24
C THR A 162 -12.83 7.14 -11.71
N ARG A 163 -13.71 7.88 -12.42
CA ARG A 163 -13.49 8.22 -13.84
C ARG A 163 -12.14 8.90 -14.07
N ARG A 164 -11.77 9.86 -13.21
CA ARG A 164 -10.49 10.59 -13.30
C ARG A 164 -9.29 9.67 -13.09
N GLY A 165 -9.36 8.78 -12.11
CA GLY A 165 -8.31 7.79 -11.86
C GLY A 165 -8.15 6.82 -13.02
N VAL A 166 -9.26 6.33 -13.59
CA VAL A 166 -9.25 5.45 -14.76
C VAL A 166 -8.58 6.13 -15.96
N ILE A 167 -8.94 7.38 -16.26
CA ILE A 167 -8.31 8.16 -17.32
C ILE A 167 -6.80 8.28 -17.08
N ALA A 168 -6.39 8.61 -15.86
CA ALA A 168 -4.96 8.70 -15.52
C ALA A 168 -4.23 7.36 -15.71
N CYS A 169 -4.83 6.23 -15.33
CA CYS A 169 -4.26 4.90 -15.56
C CYS A 169 -4.15 4.57 -17.05
N VAL A 170 -5.19 4.88 -17.84
CA VAL A 170 -5.20 4.67 -19.30
C VAL A 170 -4.09 5.48 -19.96
N LEU A 171 -3.89 6.74 -19.56
CA LEU A 171 -2.80 7.56 -20.08
C LEU A 171 -1.42 6.96 -19.76
N VAL A 172 -1.21 6.52 -18.51
CA VAL A 172 0.05 5.87 -18.13
C VAL A 172 0.30 4.57 -18.89
N LEU A 173 -0.74 3.75 -19.09
CA LEU A 173 -0.64 2.52 -19.90
C LEU A 173 -0.36 2.85 -21.37
N ALA A 174 -1.03 3.84 -21.95
CA ALA A 174 -0.80 4.26 -23.32
C ALA A 174 0.65 4.73 -23.52
N CYS A 175 1.17 5.54 -22.58
CA CYS A 175 2.58 5.93 -22.57
C CYS A 175 3.51 4.73 -22.44
N SER A 176 3.22 3.76 -21.56
CA SER A 176 4.10 2.58 -21.43
C SER A 176 4.09 1.69 -22.67
N PHE A 177 2.94 1.51 -23.33
CA PHE A 177 2.87 0.81 -24.61
C PHE A 177 3.58 1.56 -25.73
N ALA A 178 3.51 2.88 -25.77
CA ALA A 178 4.23 3.68 -26.75
C ALA A 178 5.76 3.57 -26.57
N ILE A 179 6.24 3.46 -25.32
CA ILE A 179 7.66 3.27 -25.01
C ILE A 179 8.14 1.88 -25.42
N ARG A 180 7.40 0.82 -25.06
CA ARG A 180 7.80 -0.56 -25.37
C ARG A 180 6.60 -1.49 -25.51
N PRO A 181 6.04 -1.70 -26.71
CA PRO A 181 4.77 -2.42 -26.89
C PRO A 181 4.73 -3.84 -26.32
N ARG A 182 5.88 -4.52 -26.27
CA ARG A 182 6.00 -5.93 -25.82
C ARG A 182 6.28 -6.07 -24.32
N TRP A 183 6.37 -4.97 -23.57
CA TRP A 183 6.70 -4.99 -22.14
C TRP A 183 5.84 -5.95 -21.31
N PRO A 184 4.51 -6.14 -21.56
CA PRO A 184 3.73 -7.06 -20.73
C PRO A 184 4.19 -8.51 -20.87
N LEU A 185 4.56 -8.93 -22.09
CA LEU A 185 5.03 -10.29 -22.36
C LEU A 185 6.40 -10.53 -21.73
N GLU A 186 7.29 -9.54 -21.86
CA GLU A 186 8.65 -9.60 -21.29
C GLU A 186 8.62 -9.59 -19.76
N TRP A 187 7.78 -8.75 -19.17
CA TRP A 187 7.57 -8.71 -17.73
C TRP A 187 7.03 -10.04 -17.19
N VAL A 188 5.96 -10.58 -17.81
CA VAL A 188 5.36 -11.85 -17.36
C VAL A 188 6.34 -13.02 -17.48
N ALA A 189 7.19 -13.04 -18.51
CA ALA A 189 8.23 -14.06 -18.65
C ALA A 189 9.24 -14.06 -17.48
N GLY A 190 9.48 -12.91 -16.85
CA GLY A 190 10.36 -12.78 -15.68
C GLY A 190 9.72 -13.10 -14.33
N LEU A 191 8.40 -13.32 -14.26
CA LEU A 191 7.70 -13.54 -12.98
C LEU A 191 7.88 -14.95 -12.40
N GLY A 192 8.40 -15.92 -13.17
CA GLY A 192 8.54 -17.31 -12.71
C GLY A 192 9.47 -17.49 -11.49
N THR A 193 10.38 -16.55 -11.26
CA THR A 193 11.32 -16.53 -10.12
C THR A 193 10.84 -15.64 -8.97
N TYR A 194 9.64 -15.07 -9.06
CA TYR A 194 9.09 -14.18 -8.04
C TYR A 194 8.57 -14.97 -6.84
N ASP A 195 9.26 -14.86 -5.72
CA ASP A 195 8.81 -15.42 -4.46
C ASP A 195 7.55 -14.71 -3.93
N HIS A 196 6.54 -15.52 -3.59
CA HIS A 196 5.27 -15.02 -3.08
C HIS A 196 4.52 -16.06 -2.27
N PHE A 197 3.48 -15.60 -1.59
CA PHE A 197 2.40 -16.40 -1.06
C PHE A 197 1.05 -15.79 -1.46
N ILE A 198 -0.01 -16.59 -1.51
CA ILE A 198 -1.37 -16.10 -1.69
C ILE A 198 -2.10 -16.32 -0.35
N PRO A 199 -2.52 -15.27 0.37
CA PRO A 199 -3.09 -15.41 1.72
C PRO A 199 -4.23 -16.43 1.78
N LEU A 200 -5.09 -16.48 0.77
CA LEU A 200 -6.21 -17.42 0.70
C LEU A 200 -5.77 -18.89 0.68
N LEU A 201 -4.60 -19.18 0.09
CA LEU A 201 -4.10 -20.54 -0.11
C LEU A 201 -3.20 -21.02 1.04
N VAL A 202 -2.85 -20.14 1.99
CA VAL A 202 -1.99 -20.48 3.12
C VAL A 202 -2.83 -20.66 4.37
N TRP A 203 -2.84 -21.85 4.98
CA TRP A 203 -3.61 -22.11 6.21
C TRP A 203 -3.28 -21.11 7.35
N PRO A 204 -4.27 -20.51 8.04
CA PRO A 204 -5.73 -20.73 7.99
C PRO A 204 -6.50 -19.82 6.99
N GLY A 205 -5.86 -19.43 5.91
CA GLY A 205 -6.33 -18.52 4.86
C GLY A 205 -7.70 -18.79 4.26
N PRO A 206 -8.13 -20.05 4.06
CA PRO A 206 -9.49 -20.32 3.57
C PRO A 206 -10.61 -19.72 4.42
N LEU A 207 -10.37 -19.43 5.71
CA LEU A 207 -11.34 -18.71 6.55
C LEU A 207 -11.67 -17.30 6.03
N LEU A 208 -10.80 -16.71 5.21
CA LEU A 208 -11.04 -15.40 4.58
C LEU A 208 -12.22 -15.43 3.60
N LEU A 209 -12.64 -16.60 3.13
CA LEU A 209 -13.87 -16.78 2.34
C LEU A 209 -15.13 -16.39 3.13
N LEU A 210 -15.09 -16.32 4.46
CA LEU A 210 -16.20 -15.77 5.26
C LEU A 210 -16.52 -14.31 4.90
N ALA A 211 -15.60 -13.58 4.25
CA ALA A 211 -15.90 -12.26 3.68
C ALA A 211 -17.02 -12.32 2.61
N LEU A 212 -17.24 -13.46 1.95
CA LEU A 212 -18.30 -13.66 0.96
C LEU A 212 -19.71 -13.54 1.54
N LEU A 213 -19.88 -13.74 2.85
CA LEU A 213 -21.16 -13.56 3.54
C LEU A 213 -21.78 -12.18 3.28
N ARG A 214 -20.94 -11.18 2.97
CA ARG A 214 -21.35 -9.83 2.57
C ARG A 214 -20.55 -9.32 1.39
N TRP A 215 -20.44 -10.14 0.34
CA TRP A 215 -19.68 -9.78 -0.86
C TRP A 215 -20.15 -8.48 -1.54
N ARG A 216 -21.37 -7.98 -1.27
CA ARG A 216 -21.83 -6.69 -1.81
C ARG A 216 -21.19 -5.48 -1.12
N ASP A 217 -20.66 -5.65 0.08
CA ASP A 217 -19.97 -4.60 0.82
C ASP A 217 -18.53 -4.45 0.31
N ARG A 218 -18.16 -3.24 -0.14
CA ARG A 218 -16.84 -2.97 -0.74
C ARG A 218 -15.67 -3.33 0.17
N GLU A 219 -15.79 -3.20 1.48
CA GLU A 219 -14.72 -3.56 2.42
C GLU A 219 -14.48 -5.08 2.46
N HIS A 220 -15.54 -5.89 2.31
CA HIS A 220 -15.43 -7.35 2.22
C HIS A 220 -14.84 -7.78 0.88
N GLN A 221 -15.25 -7.13 -0.22
CA GLN A 221 -14.64 -7.30 -1.54
C GLN A 221 -13.15 -6.98 -1.49
N PHE A 222 -12.78 -5.85 -0.88
CA PHE A 222 -11.39 -5.43 -0.75
C PHE A 222 -10.55 -6.47 0.01
N LEU A 223 -11.04 -6.97 1.15
CA LEU A 223 -10.35 -8.01 1.91
C LEU A 223 -10.17 -9.30 1.08
N LEU A 224 -11.22 -9.74 0.37
CA LEU A 224 -11.16 -10.95 -0.45
C LEU A 224 -10.22 -10.79 -1.64
N LEU A 225 -10.27 -9.65 -2.34
CA LEU A 225 -9.38 -9.33 -3.45
C LEU A 225 -7.92 -9.29 -2.98
N MET A 226 -7.63 -8.63 -1.85
CA MET A 226 -6.30 -8.66 -1.25
C MET A 226 -5.88 -10.10 -0.92
N ALA A 227 -6.76 -10.90 -0.32
CA ALA A 227 -6.45 -12.29 0.05
C ALA A 227 -6.19 -13.21 -1.14
N ALA A 228 -6.76 -12.90 -2.31
CA ALA A 228 -6.62 -13.69 -3.53
C ALA A 228 -5.38 -13.32 -4.37
N MET A 229 -4.71 -12.21 -4.07
CA MET A 229 -3.55 -11.74 -4.83
C MET A 229 -2.22 -12.26 -4.25
N PRO A 230 -1.19 -12.48 -5.09
CA PRO A 230 0.13 -12.86 -4.63
C PRO A 230 0.81 -11.70 -3.88
N GLN A 231 1.46 -12.03 -2.77
CA GLN A 231 2.10 -11.09 -1.86
C GLN A 231 3.48 -11.59 -1.50
N ARG A 232 4.40 -10.66 -1.25
CA ARG A 232 5.80 -11.00 -1.00
C ARG A 232 6.11 -10.99 0.47
N TRP A 233 5.75 -9.92 1.19
CA TRP A 233 6.19 -9.78 2.57
C TRP A 233 5.18 -9.04 3.46
N PHE A 234 5.55 -8.80 4.71
CA PHE A 234 4.70 -8.14 5.70
C PHE A 234 4.35 -6.70 5.36
N TYR A 235 5.17 -6.00 4.58
CA TYR A 235 4.92 -4.62 4.16
C TYR A 235 3.76 -4.47 3.16
N ASP A 236 3.41 -5.54 2.43
CA ASP A 236 2.32 -5.49 1.45
C ASP A 236 0.96 -5.29 2.13
N GLN A 237 0.89 -5.56 3.44
CA GLN A 237 -0.36 -5.63 4.19
C GLN A 237 -0.84 -4.29 4.71
N LEU A 238 -0.04 -3.23 4.57
CA LEU A 238 -0.41 -1.91 5.06
C LEU A 238 -1.74 -1.43 4.49
N VAL A 239 -2.04 -1.75 3.22
CA VAL A 239 -3.30 -1.35 2.58
C VAL A 239 -4.55 -1.94 3.26
N LEU A 240 -4.42 -3.04 4.02
CA LEU A 240 -5.52 -3.59 4.81
C LEU A 240 -6.04 -2.61 5.87
N TRP A 241 -5.22 -1.66 6.35
CA TRP A 241 -5.64 -0.64 7.31
C TRP A 241 -6.60 0.41 6.74
N ILE A 242 -7.02 0.27 5.48
CA ILE A 242 -8.19 0.95 4.95
C ILE A 242 -9.47 0.47 5.66
N ILE A 243 -9.53 -0.80 6.12
CA ILE A 243 -10.69 -1.47 6.73
C ILE A 243 -11.09 -0.91 8.12
N PRO A 244 -10.19 -0.81 9.11
CA PRO A 244 -10.57 -0.29 10.43
C PRO A 244 -10.92 1.21 10.36
N LYS A 245 -12.11 1.56 10.88
CA LYS A 245 -12.73 2.89 10.82
C LYS A 245 -12.93 3.55 12.18
N SER A 246 -12.62 2.87 13.28
CA SER A 246 -12.62 3.47 14.61
C SER A 246 -11.24 3.41 15.27
N ARG A 247 -11.01 4.30 16.24
CA ARG A 247 -9.77 4.32 17.05
C ARG A 247 -9.48 2.95 17.66
N ARG A 248 -10.51 2.27 18.17
CA ARG A 248 -10.38 0.94 18.81
C ARG A 248 -10.01 -0.14 17.80
N GLU A 249 -10.65 -0.15 16.63
CA GLU A 249 -10.33 -1.11 15.57
C GLU A 249 -8.89 -0.91 15.05
N ILE A 250 -8.45 0.35 14.86
CA ILE A 250 -7.07 0.62 14.44
C ILE A 250 -6.08 0.17 15.50
N LEU A 251 -6.26 0.59 16.77
CA LEU A 251 -5.31 0.22 17.82
C LEU A 251 -5.24 -1.29 18.04
N ALA A 252 -6.38 -1.98 18.04
CA ALA A 252 -6.41 -3.44 18.18
C ALA A 252 -5.64 -4.13 17.03
N THR A 253 -5.92 -3.74 15.78
CA THR A 253 -5.24 -4.32 14.61
C THR A 253 -3.75 -3.95 14.56
N VAL A 254 -3.38 -2.72 14.95
CA VAL A 254 -1.98 -2.30 15.11
C VAL A 254 -1.26 -3.19 16.11
N LEU A 255 -1.82 -3.42 17.29
CA LEU A 255 -1.20 -4.26 18.31
C LEU A 255 -1.02 -5.70 17.81
N CYS A 256 -2.04 -6.28 17.17
CA CYS A 256 -1.92 -7.61 16.53
C CYS A 256 -0.80 -7.65 15.49
N SER A 257 -0.64 -6.59 14.71
CA SER A 257 0.35 -6.53 13.62
C SER A 257 1.80 -6.59 14.11
N TRP A 258 2.08 -6.19 15.35
CA TRP A 258 3.42 -6.25 15.91
C TRP A 258 3.85 -7.66 16.29
N ILE A 259 2.93 -8.62 16.44
CA ILE A 259 3.27 -10.00 16.79
C ILE A 259 4.21 -10.63 15.73
N PRO A 260 3.88 -10.61 14.40
CA PRO A 260 4.83 -11.00 13.36
C PRO A 260 6.12 -10.19 13.35
N GLY A 261 6.07 -8.90 13.70
CA GLY A 261 7.23 -8.03 13.71
C GLY A 261 8.24 -8.39 14.79
N VAL A 262 7.76 -8.59 16.03
CA VAL A 262 8.58 -9.07 17.14
C VAL A 262 9.09 -10.47 16.84
N TRP A 263 8.23 -11.37 16.36
CA TRP A 263 8.64 -12.71 15.96
C TRP A 263 9.77 -12.66 14.92
N ARG A 264 9.68 -11.80 13.90
CA ARG A 264 10.69 -11.65 12.85
C ARG A 264 12.05 -11.17 13.37
N TRP A 265 12.10 -10.41 14.47
CA TRP A 265 13.38 -10.01 15.07
C TRP A 265 14.18 -11.19 15.62
N TYR A 266 13.50 -12.19 16.14
CA TYR A 266 14.15 -13.38 16.71
C TYR A 266 14.25 -14.55 15.74
N TYR A 267 13.40 -14.56 14.71
CA TYR A 267 13.31 -15.68 13.76
C TYR A 267 13.32 -15.19 12.31
N THR A 268 14.24 -15.74 11.52
CA THR A 268 14.21 -15.56 10.07
C THR A 268 13.27 -16.58 9.44
N PRO A 269 12.26 -16.17 8.65
CA PRO A 269 11.33 -17.10 8.03
C PRO A 269 12.07 -18.03 7.07
N HIS A 270 11.76 -19.33 7.13
CA HIS A 270 12.37 -20.35 6.27
C HIS A 270 11.69 -20.44 4.89
N SER A 271 10.47 -19.91 4.75
CA SER A 271 9.73 -19.91 3.48
C SER A 271 8.69 -18.78 3.42
N PHE A 272 8.28 -18.42 2.20
CA PHE A 272 7.19 -17.48 1.98
C PHE A 272 5.83 -18.02 2.45
N THR A 273 5.64 -19.34 2.49
CA THR A 273 4.48 -19.95 3.13
C THR A 273 4.43 -19.62 4.62
N GLN A 274 5.57 -19.66 5.33
CA GLN A 274 5.63 -19.28 6.74
C GLN A 274 5.29 -17.80 6.95
N VAL A 275 5.83 -16.92 6.09
CA VAL A 275 5.46 -15.48 6.05
C VAL A 275 3.96 -15.34 5.86
N GLY A 276 3.38 -16.08 4.91
CA GLY A 276 1.96 -16.10 4.65
C GLY A 276 1.13 -16.52 5.86
N ARG A 277 1.55 -17.54 6.63
CA ARG A 277 0.84 -17.97 7.84
C ARG A 277 0.77 -16.86 8.87
N TRP A 278 1.90 -16.20 9.15
CA TRP A 278 1.93 -15.05 10.06
C TRP A 278 1.11 -13.88 9.54
N ALA A 279 1.17 -13.63 8.23
CA ALA A 279 0.38 -12.57 7.62
C ALA A 279 -1.13 -12.83 7.74
N VAL A 280 -1.57 -14.06 7.46
CA VAL A 280 -2.97 -14.46 7.59
C VAL A 280 -3.43 -14.31 9.03
N CYS A 281 -2.70 -14.90 9.99
CA CYS A 281 -3.10 -14.92 11.40
C CYS A 281 -3.17 -13.53 12.03
N PHE A 282 -2.26 -12.62 11.68
CA PHE A 282 -2.09 -11.36 12.41
C PHE A 282 -2.35 -10.09 11.60
N PHE A 283 -2.56 -10.21 10.29
CA PHE A 283 -3.02 -9.09 9.46
C PHE A 283 -4.39 -9.37 8.84
N TYR A 284 -4.63 -10.53 8.22
CA TYR A 284 -5.90 -10.78 7.54
C TYR A 284 -7.06 -11.16 8.48
N LEU A 285 -6.86 -12.14 9.37
CA LEU A 285 -7.90 -12.57 10.30
C LEU A 285 -8.38 -11.46 11.24
N PRO A 286 -7.50 -10.57 11.78
CA PRO A 286 -7.97 -9.42 12.54
C PRO A 286 -8.85 -8.47 11.72
N MET A 287 -8.57 -8.30 10.43
CA MET A 287 -9.39 -7.46 9.54
C MET A 287 -10.74 -8.12 9.24
N LEU A 288 -10.75 -9.44 9.03
CA LEU A 288 -11.99 -10.21 8.92
C LEU A 288 -12.83 -10.08 10.20
N ALA A 289 -12.20 -10.21 11.37
CA ALA A 289 -12.87 -10.06 12.66
C ALA A 289 -13.48 -8.67 12.84
N VAL A 290 -12.77 -7.60 12.44
CA VAL A 290 -13.30 -6.22 12.43
C VAL A 290 -14.57 -6.12 11.58
N LEU A 291 -14.56 -6.70 10.38
CA LEU A 291 -15.73 -6.68 9.47
C LEU A 291 -16.93 -7.43 10.05
N LEU A 292 -16.72 -8.67 10.52
CA LEU A 292 -17.78 -9.51 11.08
C LEU A 292 -18.33 -8.94 12.40
N TRP A 293 -17.47 -8.37 13.24
CA TRP A 293 -17.89 -7.76 14.51
C TRP A 293 -18.72 -6.49 14.29
N ARG A 294 -18.27 -5.61 13.38
CA ARG A 294 -19.01 -4.40 13.01
C ARG A 294 -20.41 -4.74 12.52
N GLU A 295 -20.53 -5.85 11.81
CA GLU A 295 -21.81 -6.34 11.33
C GLU A 295 -22.75 -6.79 12.45
N SER A 296 -22.25 -7.59 13.39
CA SER A 296 -23.04 -8.02 14.55
C SER A 296 -23.64 -6.82 15.30
N ARG A 297 -22.84 -5.76 15.49
CA ARG A 297 -23.32 -4.51 16.13
C ARG A 297 -24.38 -3.77 15.32
N ARG A 298 -24.28 -3.77 13.99
CA ARG A 298 -25.32 -3.15 13.14
C ARG A 298 -26.65 -3.87 13.28
N ARG A 299 -26.65 -5.21 13.33
CA ARG A 299 -27.87 -6.02 13.50
C ARG A 299 -28.52 -5.87 14.88
N SER A 300 -27.73 -5.60 15.93
CA SER A 300 -28.25 -5.44 17.29
C SER A 300 -28.90 -4.08 17.57
N LEU A 301 -28.81 -3.10 16.65
CA LEU A 301 -29.46 -1.81 16.82
C LEU A 301 -30.97 -1.93 16.49
N PRO A 302 -31.87 -1.42 17.35
CA PRO A 302 -33.31 -1.46 17.09
C PRO A 302 -33.66 -0.77 15.76
N ALA A 303 -34.62 -1.31 15.02
CA ALA A 303 -35.06 -0.82 13.69
C ALA A 303 -35.42 0.68 13.66
N ARG A 304 -35.73 1.30 14.80
CA ARG A 304 -35.97 2.75 14.93
C ARG A 304 -34.76 3.64 14.63
N PHE A 305 -33.55 3.09 14.54
CA PHE A 305 -32.33 3.84 14.21
C PHE A 305 -31.77 3.52 12.80
N MET A 306 -32.45 2.69 12.02
CA MET A 306 -32.11 2.40 10.61
C MET A 306 -32.95 3.28 9.69
N GLY A 307 -32.82 4.61 9.80
CA GLY A 307 -33.39 5.56 8.85
C GLY A 307 -32.53 5.64 7.60
N PHE A 308 -33.11 5.29 6.45
CA PHE A 308 -32.61 5.64 5.12
C PHE A 308 -32.77 7.14 4.86
#